data_AF-A0A5T2AZD7-F1
#
_entry.id   AF-A0A5T2AZD7-F1
#
_cell.length_a   1.000
_cell.length_b   1.000
_cell.length_c   1.000
_cell.angle_alpha   90.00
_cell.angle_beta   90.00
_cell.angle_gamma   90.00
#
_symmetry.space_group_name_H-M   'P 1'
#
loop_
_entity.id
_entity.type
_entity.pdbx_description
1 polymer ?
#
loop_
_entity_poly.entity_id
_entity_poly.type
_entity_poly.pdbx_seq_one_letter_code
_entity_poly.pdbx_strand_id
1 'polypeptide(L)'
;SKIKQISISNIPKKPHWRESEEDISKLYHDYEKQKSFLNSKEVPYGTKHSVRPDLYKNGSSIEIKNYNLDKTYSANNLINIITKQYQQRLQHLPPKTEQIFIIDSRGQNISKEIQEKIKQKIRIKLNCDILIQFKTK
;
A
#
# COMPACT_ATOMS: atom_id res chain seq x y z
N SER A 1 36.80 -9.89 31.03
CA SER A 1 35.87 -10.63 30.15
C SER A 1 35.36 -9.73 29.05
N LYS A 2 35.72 -9.99 27.78
CA LYS A 2 35.21 -9.24 26.62
C LYS A 2 33.76 -9.67 26.37
N ILE A 3 32.81 -8.79 26.67
CA ILE A 3 31.42 -8.97 26.27
C ILE A 3 31.40 -8.90 24.74
N LYS A 4 31.06 -10.05 24.13
CA LYS A 4 30.84 -10.20 22.70
C LYS A 4 29.65 -9.30 22.34
N GLN A 5 29.95 -8.18 21.71
CA GLN A 5 28.95 -7.28 21.14
C GLN A 5 28.19 -8.09 20.09
N ILE A 6 26.96 -8.50 20.43
CA ILE A 6 26.06 -9.20 19.52
C ILE A 6 25.87 -8.27 18.33
N SER A 7 26.37 -8.68 17.17
CA SER A 7 26.20 -7.98 15.90
C SER A 7 24.72 -7.72 15.69
N ILE A 8 24.32 -6.45 15.68
CA ILE A 8 22.99 -6.02 15.29
C ILE A 8 22.77 -6.60 13.90
N SER A 9 21.90 -7.61 13.83
CA SER A 9 21.53 -8.34 12.62
C SER A 9 21.27 -7.36 11.47
N ASN A 10 21.78 -7.67 10.28
CA ASN A 10 21.61 -6.96 9.00
C ASN A 10 20.12 -6.72 8.65
N ILE A 11 19.42 -5.86 9.37
CA ILE A 11 18.10 -5.38 8.97
C ILE A 11 18.37 -4.39 7.82
N PRO A 12 17.93 -4.69 6.58
CA PRO A 12 18.16 -3.79 5.46
C PRO A 12 17.55 -2.43 5.76
N LYS A 13 18.18 -1.34 5.32
CA LYS A 13 17.65 0.02 5.55
C LYS A 13 16.25 0.14 4.90
N LYS A 14 15.31 0.79 5.60
CA LYS A 14 13.98 1.10 5.04
C LYS A 14 14.15 1.94 3.75
N PRO A 15 13.55 1.53 2.63
CA PRO A 15 13.64 2.25 1.37
C PRO A 15 12.90 3.59 1.43
N HIS A 16 13.30 4.53 0.57
CA HIS A 16 12.52 5.74 0.34
C HIS A 16 11.22 5.39 -0.40
N TRP A 17 10.15 6.18 -0.21
CA TRP A 17 8.83 5.88 -0.80
C TRP A 17 8.88 5.74 -2.34
N ARG A 18 9.70 6.57 -2.99
CA ARG A 18 9.91 6.51 -4.44
C ARG A 18 10.59 5.21 -4.89
N GLU A 19 11.54 4.70 -4.11
CA GLU A 19 12.19 3.41 -4.40
C GLU A 19 11.19 2.26 -4.27
N SER A 20 10.28 2.32 -3.29
CA SER A 20 9.17 1.36 -3.18
C SER A 20 8.28 1.36 -4.43
N GLU A 21 7.92 2.53 -4.95
CA GLU A 21 7.12 2.65 -6.18
C GLU A 21 7.84 2.10 -7.41
N GLU A 22 9.12 2.43 -7.55
CA GLU A 22 9.95 1.95 -8.66
C GLU A 22 10.15 0.43 -8.61
N ASP A 23 10.45 -0.13 -7.44
CA ASP A 23 10.64 -1.57 -7.25
C ASP A 23 9.38 -2.36 -7.55
N ILE A 24 8.23 -1.93 -7.04
CA ILE A 24 6.95 -2.59 -7.32
C ILE A 24 6.59 -2.43 -8.79
N SER A 25 6.76 -1.25 -9.38
CA SER A 25 6.49 -1.03 -10.80
C SER A 25 7.30 -1.94 -11.72
N LYS A 26 8.53 -2.34 -11.35
CA LYS A 26 9.33 -3.32 -12.10
C LYS A 26 8.71 -4.72 -12.06
N LEU A 27 8.04 -5.08 -10.96
CA LEU A 27 7.35 -6.37 -10.80
C LEU A 27 6.02 -6.42 -11.55
N TYR A 28 5.37 -5.26 -11.75
CA TYR A 28 4.09 -5.09 -12.42
C TYR A 28 4.27 -4.30 -13.73
N HIS A 29 5.13 -4.79 -14.62
CA HIS A 29 5.50 -4.09 -15.85
C HIS A 29 4.34 -3.95 -16.86
N ASP A 30 3.29 -4.75 -16.70
CA ASP A 30 2.06 -4.73 -17.50
C ASP A 30 1.00 -3.78 -16.94
N TYR A 31 1.28 -3.10 -15.83
CA TYR A 31 0.45 -2.03 -15.28
C TYR A 31 0.96 -0.68 -15.76
N GLU A 32 0.02 0.20 -16.05
CA GLU A 32 0.29 1.56 -16.48
C GLU A 32 0.31 2.51 -15.27
N LYS A 33 1.28 3.41 -15.26
CA LYS A 33 1.29 4.55 -14.35
C LYS A 33 0.35 5.63 -14.89
N GLN A 34 -0.01 6.54 -14.00
CA GLN A 34 -0.63 7.81 -14.35
C GLN A 34 -2.10 7.81 -14.80
N LYS A 35 -2.82 6.70 -14.64
CA LYS A 35 -4.25 6.64 -14.98
C LYS A 35 -5.14 7.25 -13.89
N SER A 36 -5.96 8.22 -14.29
CA SER A 36 -6.92 8.90 -13.42
C SER A 36 -8.34 8.49 -13.80
N PHE A 37 -9.22 8.33 -12.81
CA PHE A 37 -10.60 7.91 -13.02
C PHE A 37 -11.58 8.79 -12.26
N LEU A 38 -12.72 9.06 -12.88
CA LEU A 38 -13.86 9.72 -12.26
C LEU A 38 -15.13 9.04 -12.77
N ASN A 39 -15.97 8.58 -11.85
CA ASN A 39 -17.25 7.91 -12.16
C ASN A 39 -17.09 6.79 -13.21
N SER A 40 -16.11 5.92 -12.99
CA SER A 40 -15.80 4.75 -13.83
C SER A 40 -15.24 5.06 -15.23
N LYS A 41 -14.91 6.31 -15.53
CA LYS A 41 -14.28 6.72 -16.79
C LYS A 41 -12.86 7.23 -16.54
N GLU A 42 -11.96 6.89 -17.45
CA GLU A 42 -10.62 7.48 -17.46
C GLU A 42 -10.72 8.98 -17.79
N VAL A 43 -9.97 9.80 -17.07
CA VAL A 43 -9.96 11.26 -17.20
C VAL A 43 -8.53 11.80 -17.18
N PRO A 44 -8.29 13.00 -17.71
CA PRO A 44 -6.96 13.63 -17.66
C PRO A 44 -6.43 13.79 -16.23
N TYR A 45 -5.11 13.83 -16.10
CA TYR A 45 -4.45 14.12 -14.83
C TYR A 45 -4.89 15.47 -14.25
N GLY A 46 -5.03 15.53 -12.91
CA GLY A 46 -5.45 16.75 -12.22
C GLY A 46 -6.95 17.03 -12.27
N THR A 47 -7.76 16.18 -12.93
CA THR A 47 -9.22 16.29 -12.91
C THR A 47 -9.71 16.28 -11.47
N LYS A 48 -10.43 17.33 -11.07
CA LYS A 48 -10.93 17.50 -9.71
C LYS A 48 -11.80 16.31 -9.30
N HIS A 49 -11.62 15.82 -8.07
CA HIS A 49 -12.32 14.65 -7.51
C HIS A 49 -11.99 13.30 -8.15
N SER A 50 -11.10 13.23 -9.15
CA SER A 50 -10.64 11.95 -9.69
C SER A 50 -9.79 11.16 -8.68
N VAL A 51 -9.76 9.84 -8.84
CA VAL A 51 -8.81 8.94 -8.17
C VAL A 51 -7.72 8.55 -9.13
N ARG A 52 -6.51 8.35 -8.61
CA ARG A 52 -5.36 7.88 -9.38
C ARG A 52 -4.63 6.84 -8.54
N PRO A 53 -4.81 5.54 -8.80
CA PRO A 53 -3.94 4.52 -8.22
C PRO A 53 -2.51 4.71 -8.74
N ASP A 54 -1.53 4.20 -8.00
CA ASP A 54 -0.12 4.25 -8.42
C ASP A 54 0.09 3.48 -9.73
N LEU A 55 -0.58 2.33 -9.85
CA LEU A 55 -0.57 1.46 -11.01
C LEU A 55 -1.98 0.97 -11.36
N TYR A 56 -2.27 0.89 -12.65
CA TYR A 56 -3.55 0.38 -13.15
C TYR A 56 -3.38 -0.54 -14.36
N LYS A 57 -4.14 -1.62 -14.38
CA LYS A 57 -4.39 -2.48 -15.53
C LYS A 57 -5.90 -2.69 -15.64
N ASN A 58 -6.43 -2.94 -16.83
CA ASN A 58 -7.87 -3.19 -16.98
C ASN A 58 -8.36 -4.25 -15.96
N GLY A 59 -9.28 -3.85 -15.07
CA GLY A 59 -9.82 -4.71 -14.01
C GLY A 59 -8.98 -4.82 -12.74
N SER A 60 -7.83 -4.16 -12.61
CA SER A 60 -6.98 -4.23 -11.41
C SER A 60 -6.22 -2.93 -11.13
N SER A 61 -6.14 -2.54 -9.86
CA SER A 61 -5.43 -1.35 -9.39
C SER A 61 -4.52 -1.70 -8.23
N ILE A 62 -3.35 -1.08 -8.18
CA ILE A 62 -2.37 -1.26 -7.10
C ILE A 62 -2.06 0.10 -6.48
N GLU A 63 -2.06 0.12 -5.15
CA GLU A 63 -1.60 1.23 -4.33
C GLU A 63 -0.42 0.81 -3.46
N ILE A 64 0.60 1.65 -3.40
CA ILE A 64 1.83 1.39 -2.67
C ILE A 64 1.90 2.32 -1.46
N LYS A 65 2.18 1.76 -0.29
CA LYS A 65 2.26 2.50 0.98
C LYS A 65 3.56 2.20 1.69
N ASN A 66 4.35 3.22 1.99
CA ASN A 66 5.65 3.08 2.67
C ASN A 66 5.66 3.78 4.05
N TYR A 67 4.67 3.49 4.90
CA TYR A 67 4.54 4.11 6.23
C TYR A 67 5.54 3.52 7.25
N ASN A 68 5.83 4.27 8.31
CA ASN A 68 6.54 3.73 9.48
C ASN A 68 5.53 3.00 10.38
N LEU A 69 5.61 1.69 10.48
CA LEU A 69 4.65 0.85 11.19
C LEU A 69 5.06 0.56 12.64
N ASP A 70 6.30 0.89 13.03
CA ASP A 70 6.76 0.77 14.42
C ASP A 70 6.04 1.77 15.34
N LYS A 71 5.49 2.85 14.76
CA LYS A 71 4.72 3.87 15.49
C LYS A 71 3.22 3.63 15.36
N THR A 72 2.54 3.39 16.47
CA THR A 72 1.08 3.17 16.54
C THR A 72 0.27 4.26 15.83
N TYR A 73 0.66 5.53 15.99
CA TYR A 73 -0.02 6.65 15.31
C TYR A 73 0.08 6.54 13.78
N SER A 74 1.26 6.22 13.27
CA SER A 74 1.50 6.10 11.82
C SER A 74 0.78 4.87 11.24
N ALA A 75 0.73 3.75 11.97
CA ALA A 75 -0.06 2.58 11.59
C ALA A 75 -1.58 2.90 11.56
N ASN A 76 -2.11 3.61 12.57
CA ASN A 76 -3.52 4.02 12.58
C ASN A 76 -3.83 5.00 11.43
N ASN A 77 -2.91 5.91 11.10
CA ASN A 77 -3.07 6.80 9.96
C ASN A 77 -3.11 6.03 8.64
N LEU A 78 -2.22 5.05 8.46
CA LEU A 78 -2.24 4.15 7.30
C LEU A 78 -3.60 3.45 7.15
N ILE A 79 -4.13 2.89 8.23
CA ILE A 79 -5.44 2.22 8.25
C ILE A 79 -6.54 3.17 7.75
N ASN A 80 -6.57 4.41 8.26
CA ASN A 80 -7.56 5.41 7.85
C ASN A 80 -7.43 5.80 6.37
N ILE A 81 -6.19 5.99 5.90
CA ILE A 81 -5.91 6.35 4.50
C ILE A 81 -6.35 5.23 3.55
N ILE A 82 -5.98 3.97 3.83
CA ILE A 82 -6.37 2.83 3.01
C ILE A 82 -7.90 2.71 2.96
N THR A 83 -8.56 2.80 4.12
CA THR A 83 -10.03 2.71 4.22
C THR A 83 -10.69 3.78 3.34
N LYS A 84 -10.27 5.04 3.46
CA LYS A 84 -10.79 6.16 2.67
C LYS A 84 -10.54 5.96 1.17
N GLN A 85 -9.31 5.61 0.79
CA GLN A 85 -8.96 5.44 -0.61
C GLN A 85 -9.72 4.28 -1.26
N TYR A 86 -9.88 3.16 -0.55
CA TYR A 86 -10.65 2.02 -1.04
C TYR A 86 -12.10 2.40 -1.35
N GLN A 87 -12.76 3.11 -0.43
CA GLN A 87 -14.14 3.58 -0.62
C GLN A 87 -14.26 4.58 -1.78
N GLN A 88 -13.36 5.54 -1.89
CA GLN A 88 -13.34 6.48 -3.02
C GLN A 88 -13.14 5.78 -4.36
N ARG A 89 -12.37 4.68 -4.38
CA ARG A 89 -12.11 3.92 -5.59
C ARG A 89 -13.26 3.01 -5.97
N LEU A 90 -14.03 2.49 -5.03
CA LEU A 90 -15.29 1.81 -5.33
C LEU A 90 -16.25 2.72 -6.12
N GLN A 91 -16.22 4.02 -5.85
CA GLN A 91 -17.10 5.00 -6.51
C GLN A 91 -16.59 5.49 -7.87
N HIS A 92 -15.26 5.49 -8.09
CA HIS A 92 -14.66 6.17 -9.24
C HIS A 92 -13.89 5.26 -10.20
N LEU A 93 -13.41 4.10 -9.76
CA LEU A 93 -12.80 3.14 -10.68
C LEU A 93 -13.88 2.46 -11.54
N PRO A 94 -13.50 1.85 -12.67
CA PRO A 94 -14.39 0.98 -13.41
C PRO A 94 -14.96 -0.14 -12.51
N PRO A 95 -16.23 -0.54 -12.70
CA PRO A 95 -16.83 -1.61 -11.90
C PRO A 95 -16.01 -2.89 -11.98
N LYS A 96 -16.02 -3.68 -10.89
CA LYS A 96 -15.26 -4.94 -10.75
C LYS A 96 -13.73 -4.76 -10.83
N THR A 97 -13.21 -3.55 -10.72
CA THR A 97 -11.76 -3.33 -10.56
C THR A 97 -11.31 -3.88 -9.20
N GLU A 98 -10.43 -4.86 -9.22
CA GLU A 98 -9.76 -5.37 -8.03
C GLU A 98 -8.81 -4.30 -7.47
N GLN A 99 -8.79 -4.13 -6.15
CA GLN A 99 -7.95 -3.14 -5.48
C GLN A 99 -6.95 -3.84 -4.57
N ILE A 100 -5.66 -3.70 -4.88
CA ILE A 100 -4.55 -4.31 -4.15
C ILE A 100 -3.77 -3.20 -3.45
N PHE A 101 -3.58 -3.33 -2.14
CA PHE A 101 -2.72 -2.44 -1.37
C PHE A 101 -1.43 -3.16 -0.99
N ILE A 102 -0.30 -2.65 -1.46
CA ILE A 102 1.03 -3.13 -1.12
C ILE A 102 1.62 -2.21 -0.07
N ILE A 103 1.85 -2.75 1.12
CA ILE A 103 2.49 -2.05 2.22
C ILE A 103 3.96 -2.46 2.25
N ASP A 104 4.86 -1.54 1.90
CA ASP A 104 6.30 -1.75 1.99
C ASP A 104 6.77 -1.56 3.44
N SER A 105 7.07 -2.68 4.07
CA SER A 105 7.60 -2.75 5.43
C SER A 105 9.04 -3.24 5.46
N ARG A 106 9.77 -3.20 4.32
CA ARG A 106 11.20 -3.52 4.29
C ARG A 106 11.95 -2.62 5.26
N GLY A 107 12.91 -3.23 5.95
CA GLY A 107 13.74 -2.53 6.93
C GLY A 107 13.04 -2.06 8.19
N GLN A 108 11.87 -2.61 8.49
CA GLN A 108 11.13 -2.37 9.72
C GLN A 108 10.94 -3.69 10.46
N ASN A 109 10.94 -3.66 11.80
CA ASN A 109 10.81 -4.86 12.62
C ASN A 109 9.33 -5.20 12.87
N ILE A 110 8.60 -5.50 11.79
CA ILE A 110 7.15 -5.72 11.83
C ILE A 110 6.84 -7.22 11.82
N SER A 111 6.39 -7.73 12.97
CA SER A 111 5.96 -9.11 13.11
C SER A 111 4.73 -9.42 12.26
N LYS A 112 4.53 -10.69 11.90
CA LYS A 112 3.32 -11.17 11.21
C LYS A 112 2.04 -10.81 11.99
N GLU A 113 2.09 -10.83 13.32
CA GLU A 113 0.96 -10.47 14.17
C GLU A 113 0.55 -9.00 13.97
N ILE A 114 1.52 -8.08 13.87
CA ILE A 114 1.23 -6.66 13.59
C ILE A 114 0.62 -6.51 12.19
N GLN A 115 1.15 -7.23 11.19
CA GLN A 115 0.60 -7.21 9.83
C GLN A 115 -0.86 -7.68 9.82
N GLU A 116 -1.18 -8.79 10.49
CA GLU A 116 -2.55 -9.28 10.58
C GLU A 116 -3.46 -8.36 11.37
N LYS A 117 -2.99 -7.74 12.47
CA LYS A 117 -3.75 -6.71 13.19
C LYS A 117 -4.11 -5.53 12.30
N ILE A 118 -3.18 -5.07 11.45
CA ILE A 118 -3.44 -3.99 10.48
C ILE A 118 -4.51 -4.43 9.47
N LYS A 119 -4.35 -5.61 8.86
CA LYS A 119 -5.33 -6.15 7.90
C LYS A 119 -6.72 -6.29 8.51
N GLN A 120 -6.81 -6.89 9.70
CA GLN A 120 -8.07 -7.09 10.42
C GLN A 120 -8.75 -5.75 10.73
N LYS A 121 -8.00 -4.75 11.24
CA LYS A 121 -8.57 -3.42 11.50
C LYS A 121 -9.13 -2.76 10.24
N ILE A 122 -8.47 -2.91 9.09
CA ILE A 122 -8.98 -2.38 7.82
C ILE A 122 -10.24 -3.13 7.39
N ARG A 123 -10.23 -4.48 7.41
CA ARG A 123 -11.41 -5.30 7.08
C ARG A 123 -12.62 -4.97 7.96
N ILE A 124 -12.42 -4.83 9.27
CA ILE A 124 -13.49 -4.45 10.21
C ILE A 124 -14.04 -3.06 9.88
N LYS A 125 -13.17 -2.08 9.57
CA LYS A 125 -13.61 -0.73 9.21
C LYS A 125 -14.39 -0.68 7.89
N LEU A 126 -14.01 -1.49 6.92
CA LEU A 126 -14.67 -1.55 5.61
C LEU A 126 -15.88 -2.47 5.60
N ASN A 127 -16.00 -3.38 6.57
CA ASN A 127 -16.95 -4.48 6.56
C ASN A 127 -16.88 -5.30 5.25
N CYS A 128 -15.67 -5.51 4.73
CA CYS A 128 -15.44 -6.29 3.51
C CYS A 128 -14.04 -6.92 3.50
N ASP A 129 -13.86 -7.92 2.65
CA ASP A 129 -12.53 -8.44 2.33
C ASP A 129 -11.82 -7.50 1.35
N ILE A 130 -10.55 -7.23 1.63
CA ILE A 130 -9.67 -6.37 0.84
C ILE A 130 -8.32 -7.06 0.68
N LEU A 131 -7.70 -6.89 -0.49
CA LEU A 131 -6.38 -7.46 -0.79
C LEU A 131 -5.27 -6.54 -0.29
N ILE A 132 -4.57 -7.00 0.76
CA ILE A 132 -3.45 -6.29 1.36
C ILE A 132 -2.24 -7.22 1.41
N GLN A 133 -1.15 -6.79 0.79
CA GLN A 133 0.11 -7.53 0.73
C GLN A 133 1.21 -6.73 1.44
N PHE A 134 2.07 -7.41 2.18
CA PHE A 134 3.23 -6.79 2.83
C PHE A 134 4.49 -7.17 2.09
N LYS A 135 5.25 -6.17 1.61
CA LYS A 135 6.61 -6.38 1.12
C LYS A 135 7.57 -6.30 2.30
N THR A 136 8.17 -7.43 2.66
CA THR A 136 9.03 -7.57 3.85
C THR A 136 10.50 -7.84 3.50
N LYS A 137 10.78 -8.25 2.25
CA LYS A 137 12.11 -8.51 1.70
C LYS A 137 12.23 -7.89 0.32
#